data_AF-A0A1W1UDA7-F1
#
_entry.id   AF-A0A1W1UDA7-F1
#
_cell.length_a   1.000
_cell.length_b   1.000
_cell.length_c   1.000
_cell.angle_alpha   90.00
_cell.angle_beta   90.00
_cell.angle_gamma   90.00
#
_symmetry.space_group_name_H-M   'P 1'
#
loop_
_entity.id
_entity.type
_entity.pdbx_description
1 polymer ?
#
loop_
_entity_poly.entity_id
_entity_poly.type
_entity_poly.pdbx_seq_one_letter_code
_entity_poly.pdbx_strand_id
1 'polypeptide(L)'
;MNDTLQIIKSRRSTRVFLPEQIEQAELEAILEAGIYAPSAVNQQPWYFTVVQNKDLLDRMNLSFKELAKKSEHPHVKKCRK
;
A
#
# COMPACT_ATOMS: atom_id res chain seq x y z
N MET A 1 13.10 6.72 24.00
CA MET A 1 12.88 6.11 22.67
C MET A 1 12.63 7.25 21.71
N ASN A 2 13.33 7.34 20.58
CA ASN A 2 13.13 8.42 19.62
C ASN A 2 11.80 8.25 18.86
N ASP A 3 11.38 9.30 18.18
CA ASP A 3 10.09 9.36 17.48
C ASP A 3 9.99 8.29 16.38
N THR A 4 11.08 8.07 15.64
CA THR A 4 11.16 7.01 14.60
C THR A 4 10.80 5.64 15.16
N LEU A 5 11.42 5.24 16.28
CA LEU A 5 11.16 3.93 16.90
C LEU A 5 9.75 3.84 17.49
N GLN A 6 9.18 4.95 17.96
CA GLN A 6 7.78 4.98 18.42
C GLN A 6 6.80 4.76 17.27
N ILE A 7 6.99 5.47 16.15
CA ILE A 7 6.16 5.36 14.94
C ILE A 7 6.19 3.93 14.38
N ILE A 8 7.39 3.32 14.29
CA ILE A 8 7.53 1.94 13.79
C ILE A 8 6.74 0.95 14.67
N LYS A 9 6.78 1.11 16.00
CA LYS A 9 6.09 0.22 16.96
C LYS A 9 4.58 0.46 17.02
N SER A 10 4.13 1.70 16.81
CA SER A 10 2.71 2.05 16.85
C SER A 10 1.97 1.73 15.56
N ARG A 11 2.67 1.54 14.42
CA ARG A 11 2.09 1.23 13.11
C ARG A 11 1.06 0.10 13.16
N ARG A 12 -0.08 0.28 12.49
CA ARG A 12 -1.12 -0.73 12.26
C ARG A 12 -1.50 -0.76 10.78
N SER A 13 -2.14 -1.86 10.34
CA SER A 13 -2.72 -1.94 9.00
C SER A 13 -4.13 -1.34 9.01
N THR A 14 -4.28 -0.13 8.49
CA THR A 14 -5.55 0.59 8.33
C THR A 14 -6.32 0.09 7.11
N ARG A 15 -7.65 -0.06 7.23
CA ARG A 15 -8.53 -0.57 6.15
C ARG A 15 -9.77 0.29 5.90
N VAL A 16 -9.93 1.37 6.66
CA VAL A 16 -11.00 2.35 6.51
C VAL A 16 -10.31 3.70 6.37
N PHE A 17 -10.61 4.41 5.29
CA PHE A 17 -9.94 5.64 4.91
C PHE A 17 -10.98 6.75 4.73
N LEU A 18 -10.55 7.99 4.92
CA LEU A 18 -11.36 9.16 4.59
C LEU A 18 -11.51 9.26 3.06
N PRO A 19 -12.58 9.93 2.57
CA PRO A 19 -12.75 10.16 1.13
C PRO A 19 -11.78 11.21 0.57
N GLU A 20 -11.14 11.99 1.44
CA GLU A 20 -10.18 13.02 1.11
C GLU A 20 -8.88 12.42 0.55
N GLN A 21 -8.38 13.06 -0.50
CA GLN A 21 -7.11 12.69 -1.11
C GLN A 21 -5.96 13.38 -0.36
N ILE A 22 -4.82 12.71 -0.28
CA ILE A 22 -3.60 13.31 0.27
C ILE A 22 -3.11 14.48 -0.59
N GLU A 23 -2.39 15.40 0.04
CA GLU A 23 -1.74 16.49 -0.65
C GLU A 23 -0.55 15.99 -1.48
N GLN A 24 -0.21 16.71 -2.54
CA GLN A 24 0.90 16.34 -3.43
C GLN A 24 2.24 16.24 -2.68
N ALA A 25 2.49 17.15 -1.73
CA ALA A 25 3.71 17.14 -0.91
C ALA A 25 3.80 15.90 0.00
N GLU A 26 2.67 15.40 0.51
CA GLU A 26 2.64 14.19 1.33
C GLU A 26 2.95 12.94 0.49
N LEU A 27 2.40 12.89 -0.73
CA LEU A 27 2.70 11.83 -1.70
C LEU A 27 4.19 11.81 -2.04
N GLU A 28 4.78 12.97 -2.32
CA GLU A 28 6.20 13.11 -2.66
C GLU A 28 7.10 12.65 -1.51
N ALA A 29 6.79 13.04 -0.27
CA ALA A 29 7.54 12.59 0.90
C ALA A 29 7.52 11.05 1.07
N ILE A 30 6.40 10.40 0.76
CA ILE A 30 6.28 8.93 0.80
C ILE A 30 7.15 8.28 -0.29
N LEU A 31 7.12 8.82 -1.50
CA LEU A 31 7.92 8.31 -2.61
C LEU A 31 9.42 8.50 -2.35
N GLU A 32 9.82 9.66 -1.84
CA GLU A 32 11.19 9.94 -1.45
C GLU A 32 11.70 8.93 -0.42
N ALA A 33 10.94 8.70 0.66
CA ALA A 33 11.30 7.71 1.67
C ALA A 33 11.49 6.30 1.07
N GLY A 34 10.67 5.92 0.08
CA GLY A 34 10.81 4.66 -0.65
C GLY A 34 12.05 4.60 -1.54
N ILE A 35 12.35 5.68 -2.27
CA ILE A 35 13.52 5.79 -3.15
C ILE A 35 14.83 5.70 -2.35
N TYR A 36 14.87 6.35 -1.19
CA TYR A 36 16.05 6.35 -0.31
C TYR A 36 16.21 5.06 0.51
N ALA A 37 15.31 4.08 0.37
CA ALA A 37 15.49 2.78 0.99
C ALA A 37 16.76 2.09 0.43
N PRO A 38 17.54 1.39 1.29
CA PRO A 38 18.77 0.75 0.84
C PRO A 38 18.48 -0.34 -0.19
N SER A 39 19.26 -0.37 -1.27
CA SER A 39 19.21 -1.42 -2.28
C SER A 39 20.58 -2.09 -2.42
N ALA A 40 20.57 -3.39 -2.71
CA ALA A 40 21.80 -4.13 -2.99
C ALA A 40 22.55 -3.44 -4.14
N VAL A 41 23.84 -3.16 -3.94
CA VAL A 41 24.71 -2.52 -4.96
C VAL A 41 24.12 -1.25 -5.59
N ASN A 42 23.27 -0.51 -4.85
CA ASN A 42 22.56 0.68 -5.34
C ASN A 42 21.72 0.44 -6.62
N GLN A 43 21.22 -0.79 -6.82
CA GLN A 43 20.44 -1.15 -8.00
C GLN A 43 19.14 -0.35 -8.16
N GLN A 44 18.59 0.17 -7.05
CA GLN A 44 17.32 0.90 -7.02
C GLN A 44 16.22 0.20 -7.83
N PRO A 45 15.94 -1.10 -7.59
CA PRO A 45 15.05 -1.91 -8.44
C PRO A 45 13.56 -1.59 -8.26
N TRP A 46 13.24 -0.49 -7.57
CA TRP A 46 11.90 -0.12 -7.18
C TRP A 46 11.18 0.56 -8.35
N TYR A 47 9.97 0.09 -8.65
CA TYR A 47 9.05 0.76 -9.56
C TYR A 47 7.80 1.13 -8.79
N PHE A 48 7.54 2.43 -8.68
CA PHE A 48 6.33 2.95 -8.05
C PHE A 48 5.36 3.42 -9.13
N THR A 49 4.13 2.93 -9.10
CA THR A 49 3.02 3.44 -9.91
C THR A 49 1.98 4.00 -8.97
N VAL A 50 1.74 5.31 -9.06
CA VAL A 50 0.72 5.99 -8.25
C VAL A 50 -0.58 6.02 -9.04
N VAL A 51 -1.65 5.46 -8.45
CA VAL A 51 -2.99 5.46 -9.05
C VAL A 51 -3.93 6.23 -8.14
N GLN A 52 -4.34 7.43 -8.57
CA GLN A 52 -5.33 8.25 -7.86
C GLN A 52 -6.70 8.28 -8.55
N ASN A 53 -6.82 7.72 -9.75
CA ASN A 53 -8.11 7.60 -10.45
C ASN A 53 -9.03 6.62 -9.69
N LYS A 54 -10.10 7.17 -9.13
CA LYS A 54 -11.04 6.42 -8.28
C LYS A 54 -11.73 5.26 -9.01
N ASP A 55 -12.19 5.49 -10.24
CA ASP A 55 -12.88 4.47 -11.03
C ASP A 55 -11.96 3.29 -11.36
N LEU A 56 -10.69 3.57 -11.68
CA LEU A 56 -9.69 2.54 -11.94
C LEU A 56 -9.41 1.72 -10.69
N LEU A 57 -9.24 2.36 -9.53
CA LEU A 57 -9.07 1.68 -8.25
C LEU A 57 -10.27 0.78 -7.92
N ASP A 58 -11.49 1.26 -8.16
CA ASP A 58 -12.71 0.50 -7.89
C ASP A 58 -12.83 -0.71 -8.82
N ARG A 59 -12.49 -0.56 -10.11
CA ARG A 59 -12.40 -1.70 -11.05
C ARG A 59 -11.36 -2.72 -10.61
N MET A 60 -10.17 -2.29 -10.21
CA MET A 60 -9.11 -3.17 -9.71
C MET A 60 -9.58 -3.95 -8.48
N ASN A 61 -10.17 -3.25 -7.50
CA ASN A 61 -10.68 -3.86 -6.28
C ASN A 61 -11.76 -4.93 -6.57
N LEU A 62 -12.70 -4.64 -7.47
CA LEU A 62 -13.72 -5.61 -7.88
C LEU A 62 -13.09 -6.84 -8.53
N SER A 63 -12.15 -6.65 -9.46
CA SER A 63 -11.42 -7.76 -10.10
C SER A 63 -10.69 -8.64 -9.07
N PHE A 64 -10.00 -8.01 -8.11
CA PHE A 64 -9.32 -8.74 -7.03
C PHE A 64 -10.31 -9.51 -6.15
N LYS A 65 -11.48 -8.96 -5.83
CA LYS A 65 -12.52 -9.69 -5.06
C LYS A 65 -13.01 -10.92 -5.81
N GLU A 66 -13.24 -10.81 -7.12
CA GLU A 66 -13.69 -11.96 -7.94
C GLU A 66 -12.63 -13.06 -8.04
N LEU A 67 -11.35 -12.70 -8.22
CA LEU A 67 -10.25 -13.67 -8.16
C LEU A 67 -10.12 -14.28 -6.77
N ALA A 68 -10.22 -13.44 -5.74
CA ALA A 68 -10.13 -13.86 -4.35
C ALA A 68 -11.24 -14.85 -4.00
N LYS A 69 -12.43 -14.80 -4.61
CA LYS A 69 -13.53 -15.78 -4.47
C LYS A 69 -13.28 -17.14 -5.16
N LYS A 70 -12.38 -17.19 -6.14
CA LYS A 70 -12.03 -18.42 -6.89
C LYS A 70 -10.75 -19.11 -6.39
N SER A 71 -9.89 -18.39 -5.67
CA SER A 71 -8.65 -18.91 -5.09
C SER A 71 -8.82 -20.10 -4.12
N GLU A 72 -8.11 -21.20 -4.34
CA GLU A 72 -8.15 -22.33 -3.40
C GLU A 72 -7.17 -22.18 -2.22
N HIS A 73 -6.45 -21.06 -2.14
CA HIS A 73 -5.40 -20.85 -1.14
C HIS A 73 -5.97 -20.77 0.30
N PRO A 74 -5.45 -21.54 1.27
CA PRO A 74 -6.02 -21.66 2.61
C PRO A 74 -6.21 -20.32 3.34
N HIS A 75 -5.24 -19.41 3.25
CA HIS A 75 -5.32 -18.09 3.87
C HIS A 75 -6.42 -17.22 3.24
N VAL A 76 -6.53 -17.25 1.91
CA VAL A 76 -7.51 -16.43 1.18
C VAL A 76 -8.93 -16.92 1.49
N LYS A 77 -9.15 -18.25 1.53
CA LYS A 77 -10.44 -18.82 1.95
C LYS A 77 -10.88 -18.34 3.33
N LYS A 78 -9.95 -18.27 4.29
CA LYS A 78 -10.23 -17.78 5.66
C LYS A 78 -10.67 -16.31 5.67
N CYS A 79 -10.14 -15.49 4.76
CA CYS A 79 -10.41 -14.06 4.66
C CYS A 79 -11.67 -13.69 3.86
N ARG A 80 -12.37 -14.67 3.24
CA ARG A 80 -13.58 -14.44 2.42
C ARG A 80 -14.87 -14.18 3.22
N LYS A 81 -14.84 -14.27 4.55
CA LYS A 81 -16.01 -14.03 5.40
C LYS A 81 -16.47 -12.59 5.33
#